data_AF-A0A4Q2M7W8-F1
#
_entry.id   AF-A0A4Q2M7W8-F1
#
_cell.length_a   1.000
_cell.length_b   1.000
_cell.length_c   1.000
_cell.angle_alpha   90.00
_cell.angle_beta   90.00
_cell.angle_gamma   90.00
#
_symmetry.space_group_name_H-M   'P 1'
#
loop_
_entity.id
_entity.type
_entity.pdbx_description
1 polymer ?
#
loop_
_entity_poly.entity_id
_entity_poly.type
_entity_poly.pdbx_seq_one_letter_code
_entity_poly.pdbx_strand_id
1 'polypeptide(L)'
;MGDECIHGFDDGLCAICFPPPEPVKAEPVARVRTTRAPGASSTPRSRPASRTPGAPARPPVRVNDQRLYHVTHIDNLAGILEAGGVLADVSAANAATPAIDVSSSLQREVRRQTIADGRAIAEFVPFHLTPDGSTWAAIRTNEGDSRLTDAAVELSATDFVVLVAAIAGIGDDYVVTDRDAADPDARVSTSEDEARRLLVRLIGDDESDAILEAELLIHEAVPLDSFTVIGVANDKVRDVVRDALRGSGHSLRVVVYPPWFRPVE
;
A
#
# COMPACT_ATOMS: atom_id res chain seq x y z
N MET A 1 27.11 -17.14 2.35
CA MET A 1 26.29 -17.50 3.52
C MET A 1 25.51 -16.24 3.81
N GLY A 2 24.24 -16.25 3.41
CA GLY A 2 23.50 -15.05 3.04
C GLY A 2 23.15 -14.16 4.22
N ASP A 3 23.25 -12.85 3.98
CA ASP A 3 22.83 -11.74 4.83
C ASP A 3 21.29 -11.63 4.81
N GLU A 4 20.61 -12.72 5.19
CA GLU A 4 19.15 -12.82 5.24
C GLU A 4 18.73 -13.13 6.68
N CYS A 5 17.76 -12.36 7.20
CA CYS A 5 17.27 -12.54 8.56
C CYS A 5 16.40 -13.81 8.68
N ILE A 6 16.10 -14.25 9.92
CA ILE A 6 15.25 -15.44 10.17
C ILE A 6 13.84 -15.34 9.56
N HIS A 7 13.41 -14.13 9.21
CA HIS A 7 12.12 -13.85 8.59
C HIS A 7 12.18 -13.84 7.05
N GLY A 8 13.33 -14.15 6.43
CA GLY A 8 13.47 -14.24 4.97
C GLY A 8 13.49 -12.89 4.25
N PHE A 9 13.98 -11.85 4.94
CA PHE A 9 14.24 -10.53 4.36
C PHE A 9 15.74 -10.27 4.36
N ASP A 10 16.23 -9.59 3.32
CA ASP A 10 17.61 -9.11 3.29
C ASP A 10 17.87 -8.11 4.43
N ASP A 11 19.13 -7.97 4.84
CA ASP A 11 19.53 -7.08 5.93
C ASP A 11 19.02 -5.64 5.76
N GLY A 12 18.47 -5.09 6.85
CA GLY A 12 17.85 -3.76 6.88
C GLY A 12 16.40 -3.69 6.39
N LEU A 13 15.85 -4.75 5.80
CA LEU A 13 14.48 -4.78 5.28
C LEU A 13 13.44 -5.32 6.26
N CYS A 14 13.88 -5.96 7.35
CA CYS A 14 13.00 -6.46 8.39
C CYS A 14 12.91 -5.45 9.54
N ALA A 15 11.80 -4.73 9.68
CA ALA A 15 11.59 -3.78 10.77
C ALA A 15 11.61 -4.42 12.17
N ILE A 16 11.42 -5.74 12.26
CA ILE A 16 11.52 -6.52 13.51
C ILE A 16 13.00 -6.76 13.87
N CYS A 17 13.83 -7.13 12.90
CA CYS A 17 15.27 -7.33 13.12
C CYS A 17 16.06 -6.00 13.14
N PHE A 18 15.55 -4.97 12.46
CA PHE A 18 16.15 -3.66 12.28
C PHE A 18 15.13 -2.55 12.60
N PRO A 19 14.72 -2.39 13.87
CA PRO A 19 13.79 -1.34 14.25
C PRO A 19 14.40 0.05 14.00
N PRO A 20 13.60 1.04 13.54
CA PRO A 20 14.08 2.39 13.33
C PRO A 20 14.57 3.00 14.65
N PRO A 21 15.65 3.80 14.63
CA PRO A 21 16.19 4.41 15.84
C PRO A 21 15.16 5.37 16.45
N GLU A 22 14.93 5.24 17.76
CA GLU A 22 14.03 6.14 18.48
C GLU A 22 14.52 7.60 18.36
N PRO A 23 13.61 8.57 18.14
CA PRO A 23 13.99 9.97 18.02
C PRO A 23 14.57 10.47 19.34
N VAL A 24 15.85 10.83 19.30
CA VAL A 24 16.57 11.39 20.44
C VAL A 24 15.94 12.73 20.81
N LYS A 25 15.32 12.81 22.00
CA LYS A 25 14.80 14.07 22.55
C LYS A 25 15.96 15.07 22.71
N ALA A 26 15.92 16.17 21.98
CA ALA A 26 16.88 17.26 22.13
C ALA A 26 16.70 17.93 23.50
N GLU A 27 17.76 17.95 24.31
CA GLU A 27 17.79 18.67 25.58
C GLU A 27 17.74 20.20 25.35
N PRO A 28 17.02 20.95 26.20
CA PRO A 28 16.90 22.39 26.05
C PRO A 28 18.19 23.10 26.49
N VAL A 29 18.85 23.78 25.54
CA VAL A 29 20.04 24.59 25.83
C VAL A 29 19.65 25.88 26.57
N ALA A 30 20.25 26.09 27.74
CA ALA A 30 20.02 27.25 28.60
C ALA A 30 20.40 28.57 27.92
N ARG A 31 19.50 29.57 27.95
CA ARG A 31 19.78 30.93 27.46
C ARG A 31 20.64 31.71 28.43
N VAL A 32 21.81 32.16 27.97
CA VAL A 32 22.65 33.15 28.67
C VAL A 32 22.02 34.54 28.56
N ARG A 33 21.83 35.20 29.70
CA ARG A 33 21.26 36.55 29.82
C ARG A 33 22.41 37.57 29.79
N THR A 34 22.52 38.37 28.73
CA THR A 34 23.46 39.51 28.68
C THR A 34 22.75 40.82 29.04
N THR A 35 23.39 41.59 29.91
CA THR A 35 22.94 42.91 30.40
C THR A 35 23.04 43.99 29.32
N ARG A 36 22.11 44.96 29.36
CA ARG A 36 21.92 46.03 28.36
C ARG A 36 22.52 47.35 28.86
N ALA A 37 23.28 48.04 28.01
CA ALA A 37 23.69 49.45 28.21
C ALA A 37 22.91 50.37 27.25
N PRO A 38 22.65 51.65 27.60
CA PRO A 38 21.85 52.55 26.77
C PRO A 38 22.75 53.38 25.82
N GLY A 39 22.31 53.55 24.57
CA GLY A 39 23.01 54.40 23.62
C GLY A 39 22.24 54.63 22.32
N ALA A 40 21.75 55.87 22.20
CA ALA A 40 21.48 56.67 20.99
C ALA A 40 20.64 56.13 19.81
N SER A 41 19.65 56.95 19.48
CA SER A 41 18.76 56.94 18.32
C SER A 41 19.49 56.84 16.97
N SER A 42 19.15 55.80 16.19
CA SER A 42 19.24 55.82 14.73
C SER A 42 18.15 54.92 14.13
N THR A 43 17.54 55.39 13.05
CA THR A 43 16.39 54.82 12.33
C THR A 43 16.65 53.38 11.83
N PRO A 44 15.71 52.43 12.01
CA PRO A 44 15.95 51.04 11.61
C PRO A 44 15.72 50.85 10.11
N ARG A 45 16.81 50.59 9.36
CA ARG A 45 16.72 49.87 8.08
C ARG A 45 16.42 48.40 8.38
N SER A 46 15.36 47.89 7.77
CA SER A 46 14.93 46.50 7.82
C SER A 46 16.06 45.56 7.39
N ARG A 47 16.69 44.86 8.33
CA ARG A 47 17.52 43.69 8.01
C ARG A 47 16.59 42.53 7.69
N PRO A 48 16.81 41.75 6.61
CA PRO A 48 16.06 40.54 6.38
C PRO A 48 16.31 39.59 7.57
N ALA A 49 15.23 39.01 8.09
CA ALA A 49 15.29 38.03 9.16
C ALA A 49 16.23 36.90 8.75
N SER A 50 17.21 36.61 9.59
CA SER A 50 18.02 35.40 9.52
C SER A 50 17.07 34.20 9.55
N ARG A 51 16.96 33.49 8.43
CA ARG A 51 16.24 32.22 8.33
C ARG A 51 16.79 31.29 9.40
N THR A 52 15.95 30.91 10.36
CA THR A 52 16.18 29.76 11.22
C THR A 52 16.59 28.58 10.35
N PRO A 53 17.60 27.77 10.71
CA PRO A 53 17.87 26.53 9.99
C PRO A 53 16.59 25.72 9.94
N GLY A 54 16.07 25.49 8.73
CA GLY A 54 14.87 24.69 8.51
C GLY A 54 15.09 23.29 9.06
N ALA A 55 14.01 22.66 9.52
CA ALA A 55 13.99 21.23 9.81
C ALA A 55 14.69 20.45 8.67
N PRO A 56 15.40 19.35 8.97
CA PRO A 56 16.04 18.56 7.94
C PRO A 56 15.01 18.20 6.85
N ALA A 57 15.37 18.44 5.59
CA ALA A 57 14.50 18.12 4.47
C ALA A 57 14.16 16.62 4.52
N ARG A 58 12.87 16.27 4.42
CA ARG A 58 12.45 14.86 4.32
C ARG A 58 13.20 14.20 3.16
N PRO A 59 13.67 12.95 3.32
CA PRO A 59 14.27 12.21 2.22
C PRO A 59 13.29 12.15 1.04
N PRO A 60 13.80 12.18 -0.21
CA PRO A 60 12.96 12.16 -1.39
C PRO A 60 12.16 10.87 -1.46
N VAL A 61 10.85 10.99 -1.71
CA VAL A 61 9.95 9.84 -1.92
C VAL A 61 10.40 9.08 -3.18
N ARG A 62 10.67 7.79 -3.02
CA ARG A 62 11.03 6.88 -4.11
C ARG A 62 9.80 6.11 -4.57
N VAL A 63 9.06 6.70 -5.51
CA VAL A 63 7.82 6.11 -6.03
C VAL A 63 8.02 4.70 -6.59
N ASN A 64 9.11 4.43 -7.29
CA ASN A 64 9.36 3.11 -7.88
C ASN A 64 9.56 2.00 -6.84
N ASP A 65 10.01 2.36 -5.62
CA ASP A 65 10.21 1.44 -4.50
C ASP A 65 8.90 1.18 -3.74
N GLN A 66 7.81 1.90 -4.09
CA GLN A 66 6.51 1.75 -3.46
C GLN A 66 5.97 0.34 -3.68
N ARG A 67 5.63 -0.32 -2.57
CA ARG A 67 5.00 -1.64 -2.57
C ARG A 67 3.50 -1.51 -2.80
N LEU A 68 2.97 -2.48 -3.50
CA LEU A 68 1.56 -2.60 -3.84
C LEU A 68 1.04 -3.88 -3.24
N TYR A 69 -0.13 -3.83 -2.61
CA TYR A 69 -0.68 -4.94 -1.84
C TYR A 69 -2.03 -5.34 -2.44
N HIS A 70 -2.10 -6.56 -2.98
CA HIS A 70 -3.34 -7.18 -3.39
C HIS A 70 -3.73 -8.25 -2.37
N VAL A 71 -4.87 -8.07 -1.72
CA VAL A 71 -5.36 -8.97 -0.67
C VAL A 71 -6.48 -9.82 -1.25
N THR A 72 -6.40 -11.13 -1.04
CA THR A 72 -7.43 -12.08 -1.51
C THR A 72 -7.51 -13.27 -0.58
N HIS A 73 -8.66 -13.94 -0.57
CA HIS A 73 -8.84 -15.18 0.18
C HIS A 73 -7.96 -16.30 -0.42
N ILE A 74 -7.44 -17.19 0.43
CA ILE A 74 -6.53 -18.28 0.01
C ILE A 74 -7.16 -19.19 -1.06
N ASP A 75 -8.47 -19.43 -0.99
CA ASP A 75 -9.19 -20.28 -1.96
C ASP A 75 -9.21 -19.67 -3.38
N ASN A 76 -8.98 -18.36 -3.52
CA ASN A 76 -8.87 -17.71 -4.83
C ASN A 76 -7.50 -17.98 -5.50
N LEU A 77 -6.49 -18.43 -4.74
CA LEU A 77 -5.14 -18.60 -5.24
C LEU A 77 -5.05 -19.62 -6.37
N ALA A 78 -5.83 -20.71 -6.31
CA ALA A 78 -5.82 -21.72 -7.36
C ALA A 78 -6.21 -21.12 -8.73
N GLY A 79 -7.26 -20.28 -8.77
CA GLY A 79 -7.68 -19.60 -9.99
C GLY A 79 -6.68 -18.55 -10.47
N ILE A 80 -6.05 -17.81 -9.56
CA ILE A 80 -4.98 -16.85 -9.88
C ILE A 80 -3.77 -17.57 -10.49
N LEU A 81 -3.40 -18.73 -9.94
CA LEU A 81 -2.30 -19.54 -10.44
C LEU A 81 -2.61 -20.14 -11.82
N GLU A 82 -3.82 -20.63 -12.04
CA GLU A 82 -4.26 -21.15 -13.34
C GLU A 82 -4.31 -20.06 -14.42
N ALA A 83 -4.75 -18.85 -14.05
CA ALA A 83 -4.77 -17.68 -14.94
C ALA A 83 -3.37 -17.08 -15.20
N GLY A 84 -2.35 -17.47 -14.44
CA GLY A 84 -1.00 -16.92 -14.53
C GLY A 84 -0.86 -15.49 -13.97
N GLY A 85 -1.85 -15.00 -13.22
CA GLY A 85 -1.88 -13.62 -12.73
C GLY A 85 -3.21 -13.23 -12.09
N VAL A 86 -3.25 -12.04 -11.51
CA VAL A 86 -4.51 -11.42 -11.05
C VAL A 86 -5.14 -10.70 -12.23
N LEU A 87 -6.41 -10.99 -12.51
CA LEU A 87 -7.14 -10.41 -13.63
C LEU A 87 -8.16 -9.37 -13.16
N ALA A 88 -8.41 -8.37 -13.99
CA ALA A 88 -9.46 -7.38 -13.76
C ALA A 88 -10.86 -8.03 -13.82
N ASP A 89 -11.84 -7.41 -13.15
CA ASP A 89 -13.21 -7.94 -13.00
C ASP A 89 -13.86 -8.22 -14.37
N VAL A 90 -13.75 -7.29 -15.32
CA VAL A 90 -14.35 -7.45 -16.67
C VAL A 90 -13.36 -7.94 -17.73
N SER A 91 -12.18 -8.42 -17.33
CA SER A 91 -11.21 -8.96 -18.29
C SER A 91 -11.82 -10.15 -19.05
N ALA A 92 -11.64 -10.18 -20.37
CA ALA A 92 -12.10 -11.30 -21.20
C ALA A 92 -11.43 -12.64 -20.83
N ALA A 93 -10.23 -12.59 -20.24
CA ALA A 93 -9.53 -13.74 -19.71
C ALA A 93 -10.08 -14.21 -18.36
N ASN A 94 -10.88 -13.37 -17.67
CA ASN A 94 -11.46 -13.68 -16.37
C ASN A 94 -12.78 -14.46 -16.54
N ALA A 95 -12.66 -15.72 -16.95
CA ALA A 95 -13.79 -16.62 -17.15
C ALA A 95 -14.42 -17.15 -15.85
N ALA A 96 -13.75 -16.95 -14.70
CA ALA A 96 -14.13 -17.53 -13.41
C ALA A 96 -14.33 -16.45 -12.34
N THR A 97 -15.49 -16.46 -11.68
CA THR A 97 -15.70 -15.72 -10.44
C THR A 97 -14.72 -16.21 -9.38
N PRO A 98 -14.18 -15.33 -8.51
CA PRO A 98 -13.41 -15.79 -7.35
C PRO A 98 -14.19 -16.83 -6.55
N ALA A 99 -13.48 -17.84 -6.03
CA ALA A 99 -14.08 -18.87 -5.17
C ALA A 99 -14.74 -18.25 -3.94
N ILE A 100 -14.10 -17.23 -3.36
CA ILE A 100 -14.63 -16.38 -2.31
C ILE A 100 -14.55 -14.93 -2.78
N ASP A 101 -15.72 -14.36 -3.09
CA ASP A 101 -15.84 -12.94 -3.43
C ASP A 101 -15.95 -12.11 -2.16
N VAL A 102 -15.00 -11.20 -1.97
CA VAL A 102 -14.96 -10.30 -0.83
C VAL A 102 -15.68 -8.98 -1.11
N SER A 103 -15.82 -8.61 -2.38
CA SER A 103 -16.45 -7.36 -2.78
C SER A 103 -17.96 -7.50 -2.81
N SER A 104 -18.68 -6.48 -2.34
CA SER A 104 -20.13 -6.45 -2.46
C SER A 104 -20.55 -6.38 -3.94
N SER A 105 -21.71 -6.96 -4.25
CA SER A 105 -22.26 -6.90 -5.62
C SER A 105 -22.52 -5.46 -6.07
N LEU A 106 -22.92 -4.59 -5.14
CA LEU A 106 -23.06 -3.16 -5.40
C LEU A 106 -21.71 -2.51 -5.74
N GLN A 107 -20.65 -2.81 -5.00
CA GLN A 107 -19.32 -2.26 -5.28
C GLN A 107 -18.81 -2.68 -6.66
N ARG A 108 -18.99 -3.96 -7.04
CA ARG A 108 -18.64 -4.42 -8.40
C ARG A 108 -19.44 -3.67 -9.46
N GLU A 109 -20.74 -3.50 -9.26
CA GLU A 109 -21.58 -2.79 -10.22
C GLU A 109 -21.17 -1.32 -10.38
N VAL A 110 -20.90 -0.60 -9.28
CA VAL A 110 -20.42 0.79 -9.35
C VAL A 110 -19.09 0.85 -10.10
N ARG A 111 -18.13 -0.03 -9.80
CA ARG A 111 -16.83 -0.07 -10.49
C ARG A 111 -16.95 -0.38 -11.99
N ARG A 112 -17.96 -1.14 -12.43
CA ARG A 112 -18.23 -1.38 -13.86
C ARG A 112 -18.80 -0.16 -14.58
N GLN A 113 -19.44 0.75 -13.86
CA GLN A 113 -20.07 1.95 -14.41
C GLN A 113 -19.19 3.20 -14.29
N THR A 114 -18.32 3.26 -13.29
CA THR A 114 -17.39 4.38 -13.08
C THR A 114 -16.25 4.33 -14.09
N ILE A 115 -16.00 5.45 -14.77
CA ILE A 115 -14.97 5.57 -15.81
C ILE A 115 -13.78 6.40 -15.29
N ALA A 116 -12.57 5.86 -15.42
CA ALA A 116 -11.30 6.55 -15.24
C ALA A 116 -10.43 6.41 -16.49
N ASP A 117 -9.84 7.52 -16.93
CA ASP A 117 -8.99 7.56 -18.13
C ASP A 117 -9.61 6.86 -19.36
N GLY A 118 -10.93 7.04 -19.54
CA GLY A 118 -11.68 6.47 -20.65
C GLY A 118 -12.01 4.97 -20.53
N ARG A 119 -11.65 4.31 -19.42
CA ARG A 119 -11.93 2.88 -19.15
C ARG A 119 -12.74 2.72 -17.86
N ALA A 120 -13.54 1.67 -17.77
CA ALA A 120 -14.25 1.38 -16.53
C ALA A 120 -13.26 0.98 -15.43
N ILE A 121 -13.53 1.36 -14.18
CA ILE A 121 -12.71 0.97 -13.02
C ILE A 121 -12.60 -0.55 -12.90
N ALA A 122 -13.63 -1.29 -13.31
CA ALA A 122 -13.63 -2.75 -13.35
C ALA A 122 -12.65 -3.36 -14.39
N GLU A 123 -12.11 -2.56 -15.32
CA GLU A 123 -11.04 -2.97 -16.25
C GLU A 123 -9.66 -2.95 -15.59
N PHE A 124 -9.56 -2.55 -14.32
CA PHE A 124 -8.31 -2.51 -13.57
C PHE A 124 -8.30 -3.48 -12.39
N VAL A 125 -7.10 -3.99 -12.07
CA VAL A 125 -6.81 -4.74 -10.85
C VAL A 125 -6.48 -3.76 -9.72
N PRO A 126 -7.22 -3.75 -8.60
CA PRO A 126 -6.95 -2.85 -7.49
C PRO A 126 -5.82 -3.34 -6.58
N PHE A 127 -5.01 -2.38 -6.13
CA PHE A 127 -3.97 -2.54 -5.12
C PHE A 127 -4.05 -1.45 -4.07
N HIS A 128 -3.85 -1.83 -2.81
CA HIS A 128 -3.57 -0.87 -1.75
C HIS A 128 -2.12 -0.39 -1.83
N LEU A 129 -1.89 0.86 -1.42
CA LEU A 129 -0.54 1.44 -1.27
C LEU A 129 0.11 1.09 0.08
N THR A 130 -0.62 0.41 0.97
CA THR A 130 -0.19 0.08 2.32
C THR A 130 -0.78 -1.27 2.73
N PRO A 131 -0.08 -2.07 3.54
CA PRO A 131 -0.65 -3.32 4.07
C PRO A 131 -1.80 -3.08 5.06
N ASP A 132 -2.13 -1.83 5.37
CA ASP A 132 -3.20 -1.44 6.29
C ASP A 132 -4.36 -0.73 5.57
N GLY A 133 -4.54 -0.96 4.26
CA GLY A 133 -5.64 -0.37 3.48
C GLY A 133 -7.01 -0.61 4.12
N SER A 134 -7.92 0.35 4.00
CA SER A 134 -9.13 0.42 4.82
C SER A 134 -10.07 -0.78 4.69
N THR A 135 -10.31 -1.30 3.48
CA THR A 135 -11.11 -2.52 3.29
C THR A 135 -10.46 -3.75 3.93
N TRP A 136 -9.13 -3.83 3.90
CA TRP A 136 -8.41 -4.91 4.55
C TRP A 136 -8.41 -4.75 6.07
N ALA A 137 -8.29 -3.52 6.58
CA ALA A 137 -8.45 -3.21 7.99
C ALA A 137 -9.83 -3.64 8.49
N ALA A 138 -10.91 -3.33 7.75
CA ALA A 138 -12.28 -3.73 8.08
C ALA A 138 -12.43 -5.26 8.24
N ILE A 139 -11.82 -6.06 7.35
CA ILE A 139 -11.81 -7.53 7.50
C ILE A 139 -11.04 -7.95 8.76
N ARG A 140 -9.89 -7.35 9.05
CA ARG A 140 -9.09 -7.70 10.25
C ARG A 140 -9.78 -7.32 11.56
N THR A 141 -10.55 -6.23 11.58
CA THR A 141 -11.26 -5.74 12.76
C THR A 141 -12.68 -6.29 12.87
N ASN A 142 -13.18 -6.99 11.85
CA ASN A 142 -14.58 -7.39 11.70
C ASN A 142 -15.53 -6.18 11.82
N GLU A 143 -15.10 -5.05 11.24
CA GLU A 143 -15.90 -3.84 11.11
C GLU A 143 -16.61 -3.83 9.76
N GLY A 144 -17.87 -3.43 9.74
CA GLY A 144 -18.66 -3.40 8.50
C GLY A 144 -18.15 -2.33 7.52
N ASP A 145 -18.08 -2.71 6.24
CA ASP A 145 -17.74 -1.82 5.12
C ASP A 145 -18.67 -2.12 3.94
N SER A 146 -19.31 -1.09 3.38
CA SER A 146 -20.27 -1.25 2.27
C SER A 146 -19.64 -1.80 0.99
N ARG A 147 -18.31 -1.69 0.85
CA ARG A 147 -17.55 -2.23 -0.28
C ARG A 147 -17.38 -3.75 -0.18
N LEU A 148 -17.62 -4.33 0.99
CA LEU A 148 -17.42 -5.75 1.28
C LEU A 148 -18.75 -6.50 1.42
N THR A 149 -18.72 -7.81 1.26
CA THR A 149 -19.84 -8.67 1.65
C THR A 149 -19.87 -8.85 3.17
N ASP A 150 -21.07 -9.04 3.75
CA ASP A 150 -21.20 -9.36 5.19
C ASP A 150 -20.41 -10.63 5.55
N ALA A 151 -20.38 -11.62 4.66
CA ALA A 151 -19.61 -12.84 4.86
C ALA A 151 -18.09 -12.58 4.88
N ALA A 152 -17.58 -11.62 4.10
CA ALA A 152 -16.16 -11.35 4.00
C ALA A 152 -15.57 -10.75 5.28
N VAL A 153 -16.31 -9.89 5.98
CA VAL A 153 -15.85 -9.32 7.26
C VAL A 153 -15.83 -10.36 8.39
N GLU A 154 -16.65 -11.41 8.29
CA GLU A 154 -16.68 -12.54 9.24
C GLU A 154 -15.58 -13.59 8.99
N LEU A 155 -14.87 -13.53 7.86
CA LEU A 155 -13.77 -14.46 7.56
C LEU A 155 -12.58 -14.20 8.49
N SER A 156 -11.86 -15.26 8.84
CA SER A 156 -10.61 -15.10 9.57
C SER A 156 -9.58 -14.42 8.68
N ALA A 157 -8.95 -13.34 9.16
CA ALA A 157 -7.81 -12.72 8.48
C ALA A 157 -6.70 -13.73 8.16
N THR A 158 -6.56 -14.83 8.91
CA THR A 158 -5.57 -15.88 8.63
C THR A 158 -5.83 -16.64 7.33
N ASP A 159 -7.05 -16.59 6.80
CA ASP A 159 -7.45 -17.30 5.58
C ASP A 159 -7.21 -16.45 4.32
N PHE A 160 -6.54 -15.31 4.48
CA PHE A 160 -6.13 -14.43 3.40
C PHE A 160 -4.65 -14.58 3.07
N VAL A 161 -4.31 -14.19 1.85
CA VAL A 161 -2.94 -14.01 1.38
C VAL A 161 -2.78 -12.59 0.87
N VAL A 162 -1.56 -12.05 1.01
CA VAL A 162 -1.22 -10.71 0.52
C VAL A 162 -0.16 -10.87 -0.57
N LEU A 163 -0.54 -10.62 -1.83
CA LEU A 163 0.40 -10.60 -2.93
C LEU A 163 1.03 -9.20 -3.04
N VAL A 164 2.36 -9.15 -3.05
CA VAL A 164 3.11 -7.89 -3.02
C VAL A 164 3.86 -7.68 -4.32
N ALA A 165 3.55 -6.59 -5.01
CA ALA A 165 4.31 -6.07 -6.15
C ALA A 165 5.02 -4.76 -5.77
N ALA A 166 5.81 -4.22 -6.69
CA ALA A 166 6.37 -2.88 -6.57
C ALA A 166 6.10 -2.09 -7.85
N ILE A 167 5.99 -0.76 -7.75
CA ILE A 167 5.77 0.09 -8.93
C ILE A 167 6.84 -0.15 -10.01
N ALA A 168 8.10 -0.37 -9.62
CA ALA A 168 9.16 -0.69 -10.57
C ALA A 168 8.95 -1.98 -11.39
N GLY A 169 8.16 -2.93 -10.88
CA GLY A 169 7.92 -4.24 -11.48
C GLY A 169 6.60 -4.34 -12.24
N ILE A 170 5.79 -3.29 -12.22
CA ILE A 170 4.54 -3.22 -12.98
C ILE A 170 4.73 -2.27 -14.17
N GLY A 171 3.93 -2.45 -15.23
CA GLY A 171 3.96 -1.56 -16.39
C GLY A 171 3.53 -0.13 -16.06
N ASP A 172 3.48 0.72 -17.07
CA ASP A 172 3.04 2.13 -16.98
C ASP A 172 1.53 2.33 -17.20
N ASP A 173 0.79 1.28 -17.60
CA ASP A 173 -0.67 1.30 -17.78
C ASP A 173 -1.39 1.15 -16.43
N TYR A 174 -1.26 2.16 -15.58
CA TYR A 174 -1.96 2.26 -14.29
C TYR A 174 -2.49 3.67 -14.03
N VAL A 175 -3.55 3.74 -13.21
CA VAL A 175 -4.06 4.99 -12.64
C VAL A 175 -3.99 4.94 -11.12
N VAL A 176 -3.92 6.11 -10.48
CA VAL A 176 -3.88 6.26 -9.03
C VAL A 176 -5.07 7.07 -8.58
N THR A 177 -5.72 6.62 -7.52
CA THR A 177 -6.82 7.35 -6.87
C THR A 177 -6.44 7.74 -5.45
N ASP A 178 -6.98 8.85 -4.95
CA ASP A 178 -6.74 9.30 -3.57
C ASP A 178 -7.66 8.66 -2.53
N ARG A 179 -8.56 7.78 -2.97
CA ARG A 179 -9.52 6.99 -2.20
C ARG A 179 -10.06 5.84 -3.06
N ASP A 180 -11.06 5.11 -2.56
CA ASP A 180 -11.80 4.12 -3.36
C ASP A 180 -12.24 4.70 -4.71
N ALA A 181 -11.88 4.04 -5.80
CA ALA A 181 -12.11 4.53 -7.15
C ALA A 181 -13.58 4.47 -7.58
N ALA A 182 -14.45 3.82 -6.80
CA ALA A 182 -15.89 3.85 -7.00
C ALA A 182 -16.54 5.06 -6.29
N ASP A 183 -15.80 5.78 -5.43
CA ASP A 183 -16.27 7.01 -4.78
C ASP A 183 -16.40 8.14 -5.82
N PRO A 184 -17.57 8.82 -5.92
CA PRO A 184 -17.78 9.90 -6.87
C PRO A 184 -16.86 11.13 -6.65
N ASP A 185 -16.29 11.28 -5.46
CA ASP A 185 -15.34 12.34 -5.11
C ASP A 185 -13.88 11.90 -5.26
N ALA A 186 -13.61 10.69 -5.76
CA ALA A 186 -12.27 10.19 -5.99
C ALA A 186 -11.54 11.05 -7.03
N ARG A 187 -10.33 11.50 -6.67
CA ARG A 187 -9.43 12.10 -7.64
C ARG A 187 -8.67 11.00 -8.33
N VAL A 188 -8.85 10.89 -9.64
CA VAL A 188 -8.15 9.89 -10.46
C VAL A 188 -7.09 10.58 -11.32
N SER A 189 -5.88 10.03 -11.34
CA SER A 189 -4.83 10.53 -12.22
C SER A 189 -5.20 10.36 -13.69
N THR A 190 -4.92 11.38 -14.51
CA THR A 190 -5.17 11.39 -15.96
C THR A 190 -3.89 11.37 -16.81
N SER A 191 -2.73 11.26 -16.14
CA SER A 191 -1.41 11.17 -16.77
C SER A 191 -0.39 10.56 -15.81
N GLU A 192 0.70 10.02 -16.34
CA GLU A 192 1.83 9.50 -15.56
C GLU A 192 2.38 10.55 -14.58
N ASP A 193 2.50 11.79 -15.06
CA ASP A 193 2.97 12.93 -14.26
C ASP A 193 2.04 13.25 -13.09
N GLU A 194 0.72 13.14 -13.29
CA GLU A 194 -0.27 13.32 -12.23
C GLU A 194 -0.26 12.15 -11.25
N ALA A 195 -0.20 10.92 -11.75
CA ALA A 195 -0.07 9.72 -10.93
C ALA A 195 1.16 9.79 -10.03
N ARG A 196 2.31 10.19 -10.59
CA ARG A 196 3.55 10.38 -9.85
C ARG A 196 3.43 11.45 -8.77
N ARG A 197 2.82 12.61 -9.06
CA ARG A 197 2.59 13.67 -8.06
C ARG A 197 1.66 13.19 -6.95
N LEU A 198 0.62 12.46 -7.29
CA LEU A 198 -0.33 11.91 -6.33
C LEU A 198 0.34 10.88 -5.43
N LEU A 199 1.13 9.96 -5.97
CA LEU A 199 1.92 9.00 -5.21
C LEU A 199 2.92 9.68 -4.28
N VAL A 200 3.66 10.69 -4.77
CA VAL A 200 4.59 11.46 -3.91
C VAL A 200 3.86 12.10 -2.73
N ARG A 201 2.63 12.60 -2.93
CA ARG A 201 1.82 13.16 -1.85
C ARG A 201 1.35 12.07 -0.88
N LEU A 202 0.77 10.97 -1.38
CA LEU A 202 0.21 9.91 -0.55
C LEU A 202 1.27 9.21 0.29
N ILE A 203 2.43 8.91 -0.30
CA ILE A 203 3.57 8.25 0.39
C ILE A 203 4.32 9.25 1.27
N GLY A 204 4.30 10.52 0.87
CA GLY A 204 5.04 11.60 1.51
C GLY A 204 4.27 12.34 2.59
N ASP A 205 3.12 11.85 3.08
CA ASP A 205 2.31 12.55 4.07
C ASP A 205 1.91 11.60 5.23
N ASP A 206 2.81 11.49 6.21
CA ASP A 206 2.64 10.55 7.33
C ASP A 206 1.58 11.04 8.34
N GLU A 207 1.07 12.28 8.18
CA GLU A 207 -0.01 12.84 9.00
C GLU A 207 -1.40 12.55 8.40
N SER A 208 -1.46 12.03 7.17
CA SER A 208 -2.70 11.79 6.44
C SER A 208 -3.01 10.31 6.30
N ASP A 209 -4.24 9.93 6.68
CA ASP A 209 -4.78 8.60 6.44
C ASP A 209 -5.19 8.36 4.97
N ALA A 210 -4.98 9.33 4.06
CA ALA A 210 -5.38 9.21 2.66
C ALA A 210 -4.73 8.01 1.95
N ILE A 211 -3.54 7.59 2.37
CA ILE A 211 -2.88 6.39 1.83
C ILE A 211 -3.63 5.09 2.18
N LEU A 212 -4.43 5.07 3.25
CA LEU A 212 -5.24 3.91 3.65
C LEU A 212 -6.41 3.68 2.69
N GLU A 213 -6.96 4.75 2.12
CA GLU A 213 -8.07 4.69 1.16
C GLU A 213 -7.61 4.64 -0.29
N ALA A 214 -6.41 5.13 -0.59
CA ALA A 214 -5.91 5.25 -1.95
C ALA A 214 -5.69 3.89 -2.62
N GLU A 215 -6.00 3.84 -3.92
CA GLU A 215 -5.77 2.68 -4.77
C GLU A 215 -4.75 3.00 -5.87
N LEU A 216 -3.97 1.99 -6.25
CA LEU A 216 -3.31 1.92 -7.55
C LEU A 216 -4.01 0.86 -8.38
N LEU A 217 -4.43 1.23 -9.58
CA LEU A 217 -5.28 0.44 -10.47
C LEU A 217 -4.48 0.09 -11.73
N ILE A 218 -4.14 -1.18 -11.92
CA ILE A 218 -3.35 -1.67 -13.05
C ILE A 218 -4.27 -2.25 -14.12
N HIS A 219 -4.13 -1.83 -15.37
CA HIS A 219 -5.05 -2.23 -16.42
C HIS A 219 -4.97 -3.74 -16.73
N GLU A 220 -6.14 -4.36 -16.90
CA GLU A 220 -6.41 -5.71 -17.41
C GLU A 220 -5.89 -6.90 -16.57
N ALA A 221 -4.59 -6.96 -16.28
CA ALA A 221 -3.96 -8.09 -15.61
C ALA A 221 -2.62 -7.74 -14.96
N VAL A 222 -2.30 -8.46 -13.89
CA VAL A 222 -0.98 -8.45 -13.26
C VAL A 222 -0.39 -9.86 -13.29
N PRO A 223 0.60 -10.13 -14.16
CA PRO A 223 1.24 -11.43 -14.25
C PRO A 223 1.90 -11.85 -12.93
N LEU A 224 1.92 -13.14 -12.65
CA LEU A 224 2.53 -13.69 -11.43
C LEU A 224 3.99 -13.26 -11.22
N ASP A 225 4.74 -13.11 -12.31
CA ASP A 225 6.15 -12.71 -12.28
C ASP A 225 6.36 -11.24 -11.83
N SER A 226 5.30 -10.45 -11.78
CA SER A 226 5.34 -9.06 -11.26
C SER A 226 5.32 -9.02 -9.73
N PHE A 227 4.89 -10.11 -9.09
CA PHE A 227 4.87 -10.20 -7.64
C PHE A 227 6.23 -10.64 -7.12
N THR A 228 6.62 -10.06 -5.98
CA THR A 228 7.89 -10.34 -5.31
C THR A 228 7.72 -11.36 -4.18
N VAL A 229 6.56 -11.34 -3.52
CA VAL A 229 6.27 -12.20 -2.38
C VAL A 229 4.77 -12.40 -2.17
N ILE A 230 4.40 -13.57 -1.66
CA ILE A 230 3.11 -13.85 -1.01
C ILE A 230 3.31 -13.84 0.50
N GLY A 231 2.72 -12.86 1.18
CA GLY A 231 2.62 -12.81 2.63
C GLY A 231 1.48 -13.70 3.13
N VAL A 232 1.73 -14.42 4.24
CA VAL A 232 0.75 -15.26 4.92
C VAL A 232 0.83 -15.10 6.44
N ALA A 233 -0.27 -15.43 7.14
CA ALA A 233 -0.38 -15.21 8.58
C ALA A 233 0.47 -16.16 9.43
N ASN A 234 0.69 -17.40 8.97
CA ASN A 234 1.33 -18.45 9.75
C ASN A 234 1.89 -19.58 8.87
N ASP A 235 2.64 -20.51 9.48
CA ASP A 235 3.27 -21.63 8.77
C ASP A 235 2.27 -22.58 8.12
N LYS A 236 1.09 -22.80 8.73
CA LYS A 236 0.05 -23.66 8.15
C LYS A 236 -0.40 -23.13 6.79
N VAL A 237 -0.68 -21.84 6.70
CA VAL A 237 -1.09 -21.18 5.46
C VAL A 237 0.07 -21.17 4.46
N ARG A 238 1.31 -20.94 4.93
CA ARG A 238 2.51 -20.99 4.08
C ARG A 238 2.62 -22.33 3.36
N ASP A 239 2.41 -23.43 4.08
CA ASP A 239 2.56 -24.76 3.53
C ASP A 239 1.48 -25.04 2.47
N VAL A 240 0.23 -24.61 2.71
CA VAL A 240 -0.85 -24.66 1.71
C VAL A 240 -0.50 -23.86 0.44
N VAL A 241 -0.02 -22.63 0.58
CA VAL A 241 0.38 -21.78 -0.55
C VAL A 241 1.57 -22.39 -1.31
N ARG A 242 2.55 -22.97 -0.61
CA ARG A 242 3.70 -23.64 -1.24
C ARG A 242 3.29 -24.87 -2.03
N ASP A 243 2.34 -25.65 -1.51
CA ASP A 243 1.83 -26.82 -2.23
C ASP A 243 1.07 -26.40 -3.49
N ALA A 244 0.27 -25.33 -3.42
CA ALA A 244 -0.39 -24.75 -4.59
C ALA A 244 0.62 -24.29 -5.66
N LEU A 245 1.69 -23.59 -5.26
CA LEU A 245 2.75 -23.14 -6.18
C LEU A 245 3.51 -24.29 -6.85
N ARG A 246 3.78 -25.39 -6.12
CA ARG A 246 4.43 -26.57 -6.70
C ARG A 246 3.61 -27.19 -7.85
N GLY A 247 2.28 -27.11 -7.76
CA GLY A 247 1.37 -27.61 -8.78
C GLY A 247 1.25 -26.71 -10.01
N SER A 248 1.58 -25.42 -9.89
CA SER A 248 1.37 -24.43 -10.96
C SER A 248 2.58 -24.17 -11.84
N GLY A 249 3.78 -24.59 -11.42
CA GLY A 249 5.02 -24.32 -12.16
C GLY A 249 5.58 -22.91 -11.97
N HIS A 250 4.95 -22.08 -11.12
CA HIS A 250 5.43 -20.76 -10.75
C HIS A 250 6.29 -20.81 -9.49
N SER A 251 7.37 -20.02 -9.44
CA SER A 251 8.24 -19.90 -8.28
C SER A 251 8.12 -18.51 -7.65
N LEU A 252 7.18 -18.35 -6.71
CA LEU A 252 7.01 -17.12 -5.94
C LEU A 252 7.42 -17.34 -4.47
N ARG A 253 8.11 -16.36 -3.88
CA ARG A 253 8.53 -16.42 -2.48
C ARG A 253 7.29 -16.37 -1.58
N VAL A 254 7.23 -17.22 -0.56
CA VAL A 254 6.16 -17.20 0.46
C VAL A 254 6.77 -16.88 1.81
N VAL A 255 6.32 -15.80 2.45
CA VAL A 255 6.81 -15.33 3.76
C VAL A 255 5.70 -15.33 4.80
N VAL A 256 6.04 -15.74 6.02
CA VAL A 256 5.14 -15.65 7.16
C VAL A 256 5.36 -14.29 7.81
N TYR A 257 4.36 -13.41 7.75
CA TYR A 257 4.43 -12.08 8.34
C TYR A 257 3.13 -11.75 9.09
N PRO A 258 2.97 -12.24 10.33
CA PRO A 258 1.76 -12.09 11.12
C PRO A 258 1.24 -10.64 11.30
N PRO A 259 2.08 -9.59 11.37
CA PRO A 259 1.57 -8.23 11.54
C PRO A 259 0.59 -7.77 10.45
N TRP A 260 0.71 -8.26 9.21
CA TRP A 260 -0.26 -7.91 8.15
C TRP A 260 -1.65 -8.52 8.36
N PHE A 261 -1.81 -9.47 9.28
CA PHE A 261 -3.04 -10.25 9.50
C PHE A 261 -3.64 -10.03 10.88
N ARG A 262 -3.11 -9.07 11.63
CA ARG A 262 -3.63 -8.65 12.94
C ARG A 262 -4.12 -7.21 12.84
N PRO A 263 -5.15 -6.82 13.62
CA PRO A 263 -5.51 -5.41 13.78
C PRO A 263 -4.29 -4.58 14.17
N VAL A 264 -4.23 -3.34 13.67
CA VAL A 264 -3.25 -2.35 14.11
C VAL A 264 -3.65 -1.89 15.51
N GLU A 265 -2.75 -1.97 16.49
CA GLU A 265 -2.95 -1.49 17.87
C GLU A 265 -2.82 0.03 17.99
#